data_AF-A0A5C7PIT0-F1
#
_entry.id   AF-A0A5C7PIT0-F1
#
_cell.length_a   1.000
_cell.length_b   1.000
_cell.length_c   1.000
_cell.angle_alpha   90.00
_cell.angle_beta   90.00
_cell.angle_gamma   90.00
#
_symmetry.space_group_name_H-M   'P 1'
#
loop_
_entity.id
_entity.type
_entity.pdbx_description
1 polymer ?
#
loop_
_entity_poly.entity_id
_entity_poly.type
_entity_poly.pdbx_seq_one_letter_code
_entity_poly.pdbx_strand_id
1 'polypeptide(L)' 'VLALPGTHLHLYGKTQPRRGRKMGHLTITAATAESAREIALRAAVALGLEAF' A
#
# COMPACT_ATOMS: atom_id res chain seq x y z
N VAL A 1 -2.26 12.39 -7.65
CA VAL A 1 -2.49 10.99 -8.09
C VAL A 1 -1.24 10.19 -7.74
N LEU A 2 -1.36 8.99 -7.16
CA LEU A 2 -0.19 8.14 -6.86
C LEU A 2 0.39 7.55 -8.15
N ALA A 3 1.66 7.17 -8.14
CA ALA A 3 2.34 6.60 -9.31
C ALA A 3 1.80 5.22 -9.73
N LEU A 4 1.19 4.48 -8.79
CA LEU A 4 0.59 3.17 -9.06
C LEU A 4 -0.91 3.30 -9.34
N PRO A 5 -1.43 2.67 -10.42
CA PRO A 5 -2.83 2.75 -10.79
C PRO A 5 -3.72 2.10 -9.73
N GLY A 6 -4.94 2.62 -9.56
CA GLY A 6 -5.93 2.07 -8.62
C GLY A 6 -5.50 2.08 -7.16
N THR A 7 -4.40 2.77 -6.82
CA THR A 7 -3.86 2.80 -5.45
C THR A 7 -4.38 4.03 -4.72
N HIS A 8 -4.96 3.80 -3.54
CA HIS A 8 -5.45 4.83 -2.65
C HIS A 8 -4.68 4.76 -1.32
N LEU A 9 -3.98 5.84 -0.98
CA LEU A 9 -3.26 5.95 0.29
C LEU A 9 -4.13 6.60 1.35
N HIS A 10 -4.30 5.91 2.47
CA HIS A 10 -4.95 6.43 3.66
C HIS A 10 -3.95 6.47 4.82
N LEU A 11 -3.50 7.68 5.19
CA LEU A 11 -2.70 7.92 6.39
C LEU A 11 -3.60 8.34 7.55
N TYR A 12 -3.38 7.79 8.75
CA TYR A 12 -4.22 8.07 9.92
C TYR A 12 -3.86 9.37 10.66
N GLY A 13 -2.99 10.23 10.10
CA GLY A 13 -2.57 11.47 10.75
C GLY A 13 -1.76 11.31 12.04
N LYS A 14 -1.24 10.10 12.32
CA LYS A 14 -0.44 9.82 13.52
C LYS A 14 0.96 10.46 13.36
N THR A 15 1.36 11.27 14.33
CA THR A 15 2.63 12.04 14.27
C THR A 15 3.87 11.22 14.59
N GLN A 16 3.75 10.13 15.35
CA GLN A 16 4.88 9.32 15.80
C GLN A 16 4.78 7.86 15.32
N PRO A 17 5.67 7.38 14.44
CA PRO A 17 5.78 5.96 14.14
C PRO A 17 6.35 5.20 15.34
N ARG A 18 5.89 3.95 15.55
CA ARG A 18 6.41 3.01 16.55
C ARG A 18 6.39 1.60 15.96
N ARG A 19 7.27 0.71 16.39
CA ARG A 19 7.30 -0.70 15.91
C ARG A 19 5.91 -1.34 16.09
N GLY A 20 5.39 -1.96 15.02
CA GLY A 20 4.06 -2.57 14.99
C GLY A 20 2.86 -1.60 14.93
N ARG A 21 3.08 -0.28 15.02
CA ARG A 21 1.98 0.69 14.97
C ARG A 21 1.51 0.90 13.54
N LYS A 22 0.25 0.57 13.26
CA LYS A 22 -0.39 0.86 11.96
C LYS A 22 -0.50 2.38 11.74
N MET A 23 0.19 2.89 10.74
CA MET A 23 0.23 4.32 10.39
C MET A 23 -0.77 4.70 9.29
N GLY A 24 -1.24 3.71 8.55
CA GLY A 24 -2.18 3.88 7.44
C GLY A 24 -2.45 2.55 6.78
N HIS A 25 -3.01 2.61 5.57
CA HIS A 25 -3.13 1.48 4.66
C HIS A 25 -3.14 1.97 3.20
N LEU A 26 -2.89 1.03 2.29
CA LEU A 26 -3.18 1.18 0.87
C LEU A 26 -4.41 0.34 0.55
N THR A 27 -5.35 0.91 -0.19
CA THR A 27 -6.40 0.16 -0.87
C THR A 27 -6.08 0.14 -2.36
N ILE A 28 -6.09 -1.04 -2.96
CA ILE A 28 -5.74 -1.22 -4.37
C ILE A 28 -6.92 -1.86 -5.08
N THR A 29 -7.38 -1.23 -6.16
CA THR A 29 -8.46 -1.73 -7.01
C THR A 29 -7.94 -1.98 -8.42
N ALA A 30 -8.42 -3.07 -9.04
CA ALA A 30 -8.11 -3.45 -10.40
C ALA A 30 -9.26 -4.29 -10.97
N ALA A 31 -9.19 -4.59 -12.28
CA ALA A 31 -10.19 -5.42 -12.94
C ALA A 31 -10.22 -6.88 -12.44
N THR A 32 -9.09 -7.39 -11.92
CA THR A 32 -8.96 -8.73 -11.37
C THR A 32 -8.19 -8.70 -10.05
N ALA A 33 -8.37 -9.74 -9.23
CA ALA A 33 -7.67 -9.88 -7.96
C ALA A 33 -6.16 -10.08 -8.18
N GLU A 34 -5.78 -10.78 -9.24
CA GLU A 34 -4.39 -11.03 -9.64
C GLU A 34 -3.69 -9.70 -9.98
N SER A 35 -4.32 -8.85 -10.79
CA SER A 35 -3.76 -7.54 -11.11
C SER A 35 -3.65 -6.63 -9.87
N ALA A 36 -4.65 -6.66 -8.98
CA ALA A 36 -4.57 -5.92 -7.73
C ALA A 36 -3.40 -6.39 -6.86
N ARG A 37 -3.15 -7.72 -6.82
CA ARG A 37 -2.03 -8.32 -6.08
C ARG A 37 -0.68 -7.94 -6.68
N GLU A 38 -0.53 -7.96 -8.00
CA GLU A 38 0.71 -7.52 -8.66
C GLU A 38 1.05 -6.06 -8.34
N ILE A 39 0.06 -5.17 -8.36
CA ILE A 39 0.24 -3.76 -7.98
C ILE A 39 0.60 -3.65 -6.50
N ALA A 40 -0.01 -4.47 -5.63
CA ALA A 40 0.29 -4.51 -4.20
C ALA A 40 1.74 -4.93 -3.93
N LEU A 41 2.27 -5.91 -4.68
CA LEU A 41 3.67 -6.33 -4.59
C LEU A 41 4.63 -5.22 -5.06
N ARG A 42 4.27 -4.49 -6.13
CA ARG A 42 5.06 -3.31 -6.56
C ARG A 42 5.06 -2.21 -5.49
N ALA A 43 3.92 -1.99 -4.83
CA ALA A 43 3.83 -1.05 -3.71
C ALA A 43 4.67 -1.52 -2.51
N ALA A 44 4.67 -2.81 -2.19
CA ALA A 44 5.50 -3.39 -1.13
C ALA A 44 6.99 -3.15 -1.39
N VAL A 45 7.47 -3.40 -2.61
CA VAL A 45 8.85 -3.11 -3.03
C VAL A 45 9.19 -1.62 -2.83
N ALA A 46 8.32 -0.71 -3.29
CA ALA A 46 8.53 0.73 -3.13
C ALA A 46 8.56 1.20 -1.66
N LEU A 47 7.90 0.47 -0.77
CA LEU A 47 7.85 0.74 0.68
C LEU A 47 8.91 -0.04 1.49
N GLY A 48 9.73 -0.86 0.84
CA GLY A 48 10.72 -1.72 1.52
C GLY A 48 10.09 -2.81 2.39
N LEU A 49 8.91 -3.30 2.02
CA LEU A 49 8.21 -4.40 2.68
C LEU A 49 8.48 -5.73 1.97
N GLU A 50 8.44 -6.82 2.73
CA GLU A 50 8.54 -8.17 2.18
C GLU A 50 7.33 -8.51 1.29
N ALA A 51 7.57 -9.34 0.27
CA ALA A 51 6.52 -9.86 -0.60
C ALA A 51 5.61 -10.84 0.15
N PHE A 52 4.36 -10.98 -0.32
CA PHE A 52 3.33 -11.79 0.32
C PHE A 52 2.43 -12.50 -0.69
#